data_AF-A0A967U6T5-F1
#
_entry.id   AF-A0A967U6T5-F1
#
_cell.length_a   1.000
_cell.length_b   1.000
_cell.length_c   1.000
_cell.angle_alpha   90.00
_cell.angle_beta   90.00
_cell.angle_gamma   90.00
#
_symmetry.space_group_name_H-M   'P 1'
#
loop_
_entity.id
_entity.type
_entity.pdbx_description
1 polymer ?
#
loop_
_entity_poly.entity_id
_entity_poly.type
_entity_poly.pdbx_seq_one_letter_code
_entity_poly.pdbx_strand_id
1 'polypeptide(L)'
;MYIDPWGGGDSYFTPPHPVDTHIVFYEHQFGALRRKDMRDGTTVDIMPAPEDFELRVNWMTPFFLSHYDPDTVYYGGQVVFRSR
;
A
#
# COMPACT_ATOMS: atom_id res chain seq x y z
N MET A 1 -8.92 14.18 5.92
CA MET A 1 -9.01 12.81 6.44
C MET A 1 -10.03 12.10 5.58
N TYR A 2 -9.58 11.24 4.67
CA TYR A 2 -10.48 10.41 3.88
C TYR A 2 -10.60 9.09 4.63
N ILE A 3 -11.80 8.80 5.15
CA ILE A 3 -12.10 7.47 5.68
C ILE A 3 -12.41 6.63 4.45
N ASP A 4 -11.54 5.67 4.14
CA ASP A 4 -11.80 4.81 2.99
C ASP A 4 -12.90 3.80 3.34
N PRO A 5 -13.88 3.56 2.45
CA PRO A 5 -14.96 2.61 2.70
C PRO A 5 -14.50 1.15 2.75
N TRP A 6 -13.22 0.87 2.53
CA TRP A 6 -12.70 -0.46 2.23
C TRP A 6 -11.94 -1.09 3.40
N GLY A 7 -11.44 -0.29 4.35
CA GLY A 7 -10.70 -0.78 5.51
C GLY A 7 -11.01 -0.06 6.82
N GLY A 8 -11.85 0.99 6.80
CA GLY A 8 -12.16 1.80 7.98
C GLY A 8 -10.96 2.59 8.53
N GLY A 9 -9.89 2.72 7.73
CA GLY A 9 -8.69 3.49 8.07
C GLY A 9 -8.72 4.91 7.51
N ASP A 10 -7.71 5.70 7.90
CA ASP A 10 -7.54 7.08 7.43
C ASP A 10 -6.84 7.16 6.06
N SER A 11 -6.96 6.12 5.23
CA SER A 11 -6.15 5.92 4.04
C SER A 11 -6.19 7.12 3.08
N TYR A 12 -5.01 7.62 2.70
CA TYR A 12 -4.91 8.84 1.89
C TYR A 12 -4.97 8.56 0.39
N PHE A 13 -4.42 7.43 -0.03
CA PHE A 13 -4.39 7.01 -1.42
C PHE A 13 -4.91 5.58 -1.52
N THR A 14 -5.84 5.35 -2.45
CA THR A 14 -6.41 4.02 -2.70
C THR A 14 -6.46 3.73 -4.20
N PRO A 15 -5.31 3.64 -4.89
CA PRO A 15 -5.32 3.31 -6.31
C PRO A 15 -5.80 1.87 -6.54
N PRO A 16 -6.67 1.63 -7.53
CA PRO A 16 -6.90 0.29 -8.04
C PRO A 16 -5.67 -0.19 -8.81
N HIS A 17 -5.45 -1.49 -8.84
CA HIS A 17 -4.50 -2.11 -9.74
C HIS A 17 -4.89 -1.80 -11.20
N PRO A 18 -3.94 -1.47 -12.10
CA PRO A 18 -4.28 -0.95 -13.43
C PRO A 18 -4.84 -2.02 -14.39
N VAL A 19 -4.62 -3.32 -14.09
CA VAL A 19 -5.15 -4.45 -14.88
C VAL A 19 -6.40 -5.07 -14.23
N ASP A 20 -6.28 -5.67 -13.04
CA ASP A 20 -7.44 -6.15 -12.27
C ASP A 20 -7.95 -5.11 -11.27
N THR A 21 -8.95 -4.32 -11.66
CA THR A 21 -9.49 -3.23 -10.83
C THR A 21 -10.24 -3.70 -9.56
N HIS A 22 -10.42 -5.01 -9.36
CA HIS A 22 -10.91 -5.54 -8.08
C HIS A 22 -9.82 -5.57 -7.02
N ILE A 23 -8.56 -5.45 -7.42
CA ILE A 23 -7.44 -5.34 -6.49
C ILE A 23 -7.21 -3.85 -6.22
N VAL A 24 -7.23 -3.48 -4.94
CA VAL A 24 -6.91 -2.11 -4.50
C VAL A 24 -5.76 -2.12 -3.52
N PHE A 25 -4.97 -1.05 -3.54
CA PHE A 25 -3.87 -0.83 -2.61
C PHE A 25 -4.19 0.36 -1.73
N TYR A 26 -3.85 0.32 -0.46
CA TYR A 26 -4.14 1.39 0.48
C TYR A 26 -3.19 1.35 1.67
N GLU A 27 -2.96 2.50 2.27
CA GLU A 27 -2.09 2.66 3.45
C GLU A 27 -2.92 3.05 4.67
N HIS A 28 -2.63 2.42 5.81
CA HIS A 28 -3.15 2.76 7.12
C HIS A 28 -2.12 3.53 7.94
N GLN A 29 -2.54 4.05 9.11
CA GLN A 29 -1.68 4.76 10.04
C GLN A 29 -0.35 4.04 10.25
N PHE A 30 0.72 4.81 10.30
CA PHE A 30 2.09 4.29 10.45
C PHE A 30 2.52 3.41 9.27
N GLY A 31 2.10 3.75 8.06
CA GLY A 31 2.63 3.13 6.85
C GLY A 31 2.20 1.70 6.60
N ALA A 32 1.16 1.20 7.29
CA ALA A 32 0.67 -0.15 7.09
C ALA A 32 0.03 -0.30 5.70
N LEU A 33 0.83 -0.71 4.72
CA LEU A 33 0.43 -0.87 3.33
C LEU A 33 -0.26 -2.22 3.13
N ARG A 34 -1.43 -2.20 2.48
CA ARG A 34 -2.25 -3.38 2.25
C ARG A 34 -2.68 -3.51 0.80
N ARG A 35 -2.80 -4.76 0.36
CA ARG A 35 -3.48 -5.15 -0.88
C ARG A 35 -4.80 -5.82 -0.52
N LYS A 36 -5.91 -5.34 -1.06
CA LYS A 36 -7.23 -5.93 -0.84
C LYS A 36 -7.84 -6.39 -2.16
N ASP A 37 -8.39 -7.60 -2.15
CA ASP A 37 -9.27 -8.10 -3.18
C ASP A 37 -10.72 -7.73 -2.82
N MET A 38 -11.37 -6.97 -3.70
CA MET A 38 -12.72 -6.47 -3.51
C MET A 38 -13.80 -7.50 -3.79
N ARG A 39 -13.47 -8.64 -4.42
CA ARG A 39 -14.43 -9.70 -4.74
C ARG A 39 -14.86 -10.47 -3.49
N ASP A 40 -13.89 -10.79 -2.63
CA ASP A 40 -14.09 -11.60 -1.43
C ASP A 40 -13.70 -10.86 -0.12
N GLY A 41 -13.11 -9.67 -0.23
CA GLY A 41 -12.67 -8.85 0.91
C GLY A 41 -11.32 -9.25 1.48
N THR A 42 -10.63 -10.24 0.90
CA THR A 42 -9.33 -10.73 1.36
C THR A 42 -8.31 -9.59 1.37
N THR A 43 -7.61 -9.43 2.49
CA THR A 43 -6.64 -8.35 2.70
C THR A 43 -5.29 -8.94 3.07
N VAL A 44 -4.23 -8.49 2.41
CA VAL A 44 -2.85 -8.92 2.63
C VAL A 44 -2.02 -7.72 3.01
N ASP A 45 -1.26 -7.84 4.11
CA ASP A 45 -0.24 -6.87 4.48
C ASP A 45 0.96 -7.01 3.54
N ILE A 46 1.36 -5.89 2.93
CA ILE A 46 2.47 -5.81 1.98
C ILE A 46 3.45 -4.71 2.39
N MET A 47 3.41 -4.25 3.65
CA MET A 47 4.40 -3.33 4.20
C MET A 47 5.80 -3.98 4.14
N PRO A 48 6.82 -3.29 3.61
CA PRO A 48 8.17 -3.83 3.59
C PRO A 48 8.70 -4.11 5.00
N ALA A 49 9.40 -5.24 5.16
CA ALA A 49 10.07 -5.62 6.40
C ALA A 49 11.55 -5.88 6.13
N PRO A 50 12.40 -4.83 6.09
CA PRO A 50 13.85 -5.01 5.93
C PRO A 50 14.47 -5.74 7.13
N GLU A 51 15.45 -6.60 6.88
CA GLU A 51 16.16 -7.34 7.92
C GLU A 51 17.31 -6.53 8.54
N ASP A 52 17.96 -5.67 7.74
CA ASP A 52 19.21 -5.00 8.12
C ASP A 52 19.02 -3.75 9.00
N PHE A 53 17.81 -3.21 9.08
CA PHE A 53 17.53 -1.99 9.82
C PHE A 53 16.06 -1.87 10.21
N GLU A 54 15.79 -1.10 11.26
CA GLU A 54 14.43 -0.73 11.62
C GLU A 54 13.84 0.25 10.59
N LEU A 55 12.73 -0.14 9.96
CA LEU A 55 12.01 0.70 9.03
C LEU A 55 11.35 1.87 9.76
N ARG A 56 11.68 3.10 9.38
CA ARG A 56 11.07 4.32 9.88
C ARG A 56 10.05 4.83 8.87
N VAL A 57 8.85 5.07 9.37
CA VAL A 57 7.68 5.46 8.60
C VAL A 57 7.04 6.69 9.22
N ASN A 58 6.30 7.43 8.41
CA ASN A 58 5.48 8.52 8.91
C ASN A 58 4.07 8.00 9.22
N TRP A 59 3.27 8.82 9.91
CA TRP A 59 1.84 8.54 10.05
C TRP A 59 1.18 8.34 8.68
N MET A 60 1.59 9.15 7.69
CA MET A 60 1.21 9.05 6.29
C MET A 60 2.47 8.70 5.48
N THR A 61 2.59 7.45 5.08
CA THR A 61 3.74 6.98 4.30
C THR A 61 3.39 6.88 2.82
N PRO A 62 4.11 7.58 1.92
CA PRO A 62 3.78 7.56 0.51
C PRO A 62 4.02 6.20 -0.13
N PHE A 63 3.12 5.80 -1.02
CA PHE A 63 3.31 4.67 -1.92
C PHE A 63 2.68 4.98 -3.28
N PHE A 64 3.12 4.29 -4.32
CA PHE A 64 2.50 4.38 -5.64
C PHE A 64 2.76 3.14 -6.48
N LEU A 65 1.88 2.87 -7.45
CA LEU A 65 2.04 1.81 -8.43
C LEU A 65 2.94 2.28 -9.58
N SER A 66 3.79 1.40 -10.08
CA SER A 66 4.59 1.68 -11.28
C SER A 66 3.67 1.87 -12.48
N HIS A 67 3.94 2.93 -13.26
CA HIS A 67 3.22 3.16 -14.52
C HIS A 67 3.60 2.13 -15.60
N TYR A 68 4.81 1.57 -15.52
CA TYR A 68 5.37 0.67 -16.55
C TYR A 68 5.14 -0.80 -16.24
N ASP A 69 4.85 -1.14 -14.98
CA ASP A 69 4.70 -2.51 -14.51
C ASP A 69 3.58 -2.59 -13.46
N PRO A 70 2.41 -3.17 -13.80
CA PRO A 70 1.25 -3.25 -12.90
C PRO A 70 1.54 -3.86 -11.54
N ASP A 71 2.46 -4.82 -11.49
CA ASP A 71 2.74 -5.64 -10.32
C ASP A 71 3.80 -5.01 -9.40
N THR A 72 4.40 -3.89 -9.83
CA THR A 72 5.39 -3.16 -9.04
C THR A 72 4.74 -2.04 -8.22
N VAL A 73 4.96 -2.09 -6.90
CA VAL A 73 4.61 -1.07 -5.92
C VAL A 73 5.89 -0.46 -5.35
N TYR A 74 5.90 0.87 -5.26
CA TYR A 74 6.93 1.63 -4.56
C TYR A 74 6.40 2.12 -3.22
N TYR A 75 7.21 2.02 -2.18
CA TYR A 75 6.87 2.43 -0.82
C TYR A 75 8.00 3.26 -0.22
N GLY A 76 7.69 4.44 0.33
CA GLY A 76 8.69 5.44 0.74
C GLY A 76 8.76 5.65 2.26
N GLY A 77 9.64 4.91 2.95
CA GLY A 77 10.05 5.21 4.32
C GLY A 77 11.27 6.14 4.37
N GLN A 78 12.21 5.91 5.29
CA GLN A 78 13.54 6.56 5.23
C GLN A 78 14.38 6.11 4.03
N VAL A 79 13.95 5.06 3.35
CA VAL A 79 14.45 4.59 2.06
C VAL A 79 13.25 4.21 1.18
N VAL A 80 13.47 4.08 -0.12
CA VAL A 80 12.45 3.63 -1.08
C VAL A 80 12.58 2.12 -1.29
N PHE A 81 11.46 1.42 -1.14
CA PHE A 81 11.32 0.01 -1.45
C PHE A 81 10.62 -0.16 -2.80
N ARG A 82 10.93 -1.27 -3.47
CA ARG A 82 10.28 -1.72 -4.71
C ARG A 82 9.87 -3.18 -4.53
N SER A 83 8.62 -3.52 -4.81
CA SER A 83 8.19 -4.93 -4.85
C SER A 83 8.84 -5.68 -6.03
N ARG A 84 8.70 -7.01 -6.00
CA ARG A 84 9.09 -7.93 -7.09
C ARG A 84 7.93 -8.83 -7.42
#